data_AF-T1I448-F1
#
_entry.id   AF-T1I448-F1
#
_cell.length_a   1.000
_cell.length_b   1.000
_cell.length_c   1.000
_cell.angle_alpha   90.00
_cell.angle_beta   90.00
_cell.angle_gamma   90.00
#
_symmetry.space_group_name_H-M   'P 1'
#
loop_
_entity.id
_entity.type
_entity.pdbx_description
1 polymer ?
#
loop_
_entity_poly.entity_id
_entity_poly.type
_entity_poly.pdbx_seq_one_letter_code
_entity_poly.pdbx_strand_id
1 'polypeptide(L)'
;MTLNPMCEMVETSQGVPLTVTGVAQCKIMKADELLQTASEQFLGKSVKEIKSTVLQTLEGHLRAILGTLTVEEVYKDRDQFAALVREVAAPDVGRMGIEILSFTIKDVYDDVQYLSSLGKAQTAAVKRDADIGVAQANRDAGIKEAECEKAAMDIKYNTDTKIEDNSRMFKLQKANFDKEINTVKAEAQLAYELQAAKIRQKIRNEEIQIDVVERRKQIEVEEQEVMRKELELNATVRLPAEAESYRVQTVAEGKRTQAVEIAKAEGEKIKKIGLAEAHVIESIGKADAERMRMKAVVYKEYGDAAIMSLVLDALPKIAAEVSAPLAKTEEIVMLGGSEHLTGEVTRLVGQIPPAVNALTGVDLSKIINNVTAVH
;
A
#
# COMPACT_ATOMS: atom_id res chain seq x y z
N MET A 1 107.98 -16.39 -62.08
CA MET A 1 107.84 -17.67 -61.37
C MET A 1 107.02 -17.45 -60.12
N THR A 2 106.14 -18.37 -59.77
CA THR A 2 105.40 -18.33 -58.50
C THR A 2 106.12 -19.19 -57.46
N LEU A 3 106.22 -18.67 -56.24
CA LEU A 3 106.80 -19.30 -55.05
C LEU A 3 105.78 -19.18 -53.92
N ASN A 4 105.69 -20.21 -53.06
CA ASN A 4 104.75 -20.24 -51.95
C ASN A 4 105.54 -20.33 -50.63
N PRO A 5 106.18 -19.24 -50.15
CA PRO A 5 106.96 -19.26 -48.93
C PRO A 5 106.06 -19.63 -47.73
N MET A 6 106.46 -20.66 -47.00
CA MET A 6 105.72 -21.18 -45.86
C MET A 6 106.58 -21.13 -44.59
N CYS A 7 105.97 -20.72 -43.48
CA CYS A 7 106.62 -20.62 -42.18
C CYS A 7 105.74 -21.29 -41.14
N GLU A 8 106.12 -22.49 -40.75
CA GLU A 8 105.45 -23.32 -39.73
C GLU A 8 105.92 -22.94 -38.32
N MET A 9 104.99 -22.95 -37.36
CA MET A 9 105.23 -22.83 -35.92
C MET A 9 106.18 -21.70 -35.50
N VAL A 10 105.98 -20.49 -36.06
CA VAL A 10 106.78 -19.31 -35.69
C VAL A 10 106.10 -18.59 -34.53
N GLU A 11 106.81 -18.43 -33.42
CA GLU A 11 106.36 -17.61 -32.29
C GLU A 11 106.31 -16.13 -32.69
N THR A 12 105.15 -15.51 -32.51
CA THR A 12 104.93 -14.05 -32.63
C THR A 12 105.50 -13.30 -31.42
N SER A 13 105.47 -11.96 -31.43
CA SER A 13 105.92 -11.14 -30.29
C SER A 13 105.12 -11.38 -28.99
N GLN A 14 103.99 -12.11 -29.03
CA GLN A 14 103.23 -12.54 -27.84
C GLN A 14 103.53 -13.99 -27.40
N GLY A 15 104.46 -14.70 -28.06
CA GLY A 15 104.74 -16.12 -27.80
C GLY A 15 103.67 -17.09 -28.33
N VAL A 16 102.75 -16.63 -29.18
CA VAL A 16 101.76 -17.49 -29.84
C VAL A 16 102.37 -18.03 -31.15
N PRO A 17 102.44 -19.36 -31.34
CA PRO A 17 102.94 -19.94 -32.58
C PRO A 17 101.87 -19.80 -33.69
N LEU A 18 102.27 -19.22 -34.81
CA LEU A 18 101.47 -19.14 -36.03
C LEU A 18 102.14 -19.90 -37.17
N THR A 19 101.31 -20.47 -38.05
CA THR A 19 101.75 -20.95 -39.36
C THR A 19 101.18 -20.03 -40.45
N VAL A 20 102.07 -19.53 -41.31
CA VAL A 20 101.75 -18.55 -42.36
C VAL A 20 102.19 -19.09 -43.72
N THR A 21 101.29 -19.02 -44.70
CA THR A 21 101.57 -19.31 -46.11
C THR A 21 101.45 -18.04 -46.94
N GLY A 22 102.56 -17.60 -47.52
CA GLY A 22 102.59 -16.53 -48.53
C GLY A 22 102.52 -17.07 -49.95
N VAL A 23 102.24 -16.17 -50.90
CA VAL A 23 102.41 -16.38 -52.35
C VAL A 23 103.18 -15.19 -52.91
N ALA A 24 104.32 -15.48 -53.53
CA ALA A 24 105.22 -14.50 -54.13
C ALA A 24 105.33 -14.74 -55.64
N GLN A 25 105.17 -13.68 -56.43
CA GLN A 25 105.43 -13.70 -57.87
C GLN A 25 106.75 -12.99 -58.16
N CYS A 26 107.78 -13.75 -58.50
CA CYS A 26 109.14 -13.24 -58.73
C CYS A 26 109.53 -13.32 -60.21
N LYS A 27 110.33 -12.38 -60.70
CA LYS A 27 110.77 -12.28 -62.10
C LYS A 27 112.27 -11.97 -62.13
N ILE A 28 113.00 -12.54 -63.11
CA ILE A 28 114.41 -12.20 -63.32
C ILE A 28 114.46 -10.80 -63.97
N MET A 29 115.36 -9.95 -63.49
CA MET A 29 115.50 -8.58 -63.95
C MET A 29 116.12 -8.51 -65.36
N LYS A 30 115.83 -7.43 -66.09
CA LYS A 30 116.25 -7.23 -67.50
C LYS A 30 117.36 -6.19 -67.69
N ALA A 31 117.84 -5.56 -66.62
CA ALA A 31 118.97 -4.62 -66.69
C ALA A 31 120.27 -5.42 -66.79
N ASP A 32 121.17 -5.06 -67.71
CA ASP A 32 122.32 -5.89 -68.08
C ASP A 32 123.25 -6.22 -66.90
N GLU A 33 123.47 -5.28 -65.98
CA GLU A 33 124.26 -5.48 -64.75
C GLU A 33 123.66 -6.58 -63.86
N LEU A 34 122.37 -6.46 -63.52
CA LEU A 34 121.66 -7.40 -62.65
C LEU A 34 121.38 -8.74 -63.35
N LEU A 35 121.28 -8.74 -64.68
CA LEU A 35 121.17 -9.94 -65.49
C LEU A 35 122.49 -10.73 -65.53
N GLN A 36 123.64 -10.06 -65.50
CA GLN A 36 124.94 -10.72 -65.30
C GLN A 36 125.01 -11.36 -63.91
N THR A 37 124.63 -10.66 -62.84
CA THR A 37 124.62 -11.23 -61.48
C THR A 37 123.66 -12.42 -61.34
N ALA A 38 122.45 -12.33 -61.91
CA ALA A 38 121.52 -13.46 -61.96
C ALA A 38 122.11 -14.64 -62.77
N SER A 39 122.83 -14.35 -63.85
CA SER A 39 123.47 -15.38 -64.67
C SER A 39 124.61 -16.07 -63.92
N GLU A 40 125.51 -15.33 -63.27
CA GLU A 40 126.57 -15.89 -62.42
C GLU A 40 126.00 -16.76 -61.29
N GLN A 41 124.93 -16.31 -60.63
CA GLN A 41 124.32 -17.02 -59.50
C GLN A 41 123.46 -18.23 -59.91
N PHE A 42 122.97 -18.33 -61.16
CA PHE A 42 122.02 -19.38 -61.57
C PHE A 42 122.39 -20.20 -62.81
N LEU A 43 123.42 -19.82 -63.58
CA LEU A 43 123.86 -20.59 -64.75
C LEU A 43 124.34 -21.98 -64.31
N GLY A 44 123.79 -23.02 -64.94
CA GLY A 44 124.07 -24.42 -64.61
C GLY A 44 123.23 -25.01 -63.45
N LYS A 45 122.50 -24.21 -62.67
CA LYS A 45 121.56 -24.69 -61.64
C LYS A 45 120.23 -25.12 -62.26
N SER A 46 119.55 -26.10 -61.68
CA SER A 46 118.22 -26.51 -62.14
C SER A 46 117.14 -25.51 -61.71
N VAL A 47 116.02 -25.49 -62.46
CA VAL A 47 114.85 -24.66 -62.13
C VAL A 47 114.28 -24.98 -60.73
N LYS A 48 114.56 -26.16 -60.16
CA LYS A 48 114.20 -26.49 -58.77
C LYS A 48 115.13 -25.80 -57.77
N GLU A 49 116.45 -25.84 -57.97
CA GLU A 49 117.40 -25.13 -57.12
C GLU A 49 117.17 -23.62 -57.12
N ILE A 50 116.98 -23.01 -58.31
CA ILE A 50 116.71 -21.58 -58.45
C ILE A 50 115.48 -21.17 -57.62
N LYS A 51 114.39 -21.95 -57.72
CA LYS A 51 113.19 -21.73 -56.88
C LYS A 51 113.50 -21.91 -55.40
N SER A 52 114.24 -22.95 -55.03
CA SER A 52 114.57 -23.28 -53.64
C SER A 52 115.37 -22.17 -52.96
N THR A 53 116.39 -21.61 -53.63
CA THR A 53 117.22 -20.53 -53.05
C THR A 53 116.38 -19.29 -52.77
N VAL A 54 115.52 -18.87 -53.72
CA VAL A 54 114.66 -17.69 -53.54
C VAL A 54 113.55 -17.94 -52.51
N LEU A 55 113.00 -19.16 -52.47
CA LEU A 55 112.01 -19.58 -51.47
C LEU A 55 112.58 -19.45 -50.05
N GLN A 56 113.78 -20.00 -49.81
CA GLN A 56 114.47 -19.92 -48.52
C GLN A 56 114.77 -18.48 -48.09
N THR A 57 115.15 -17.60 -49.02
CA THR A 57 115.33 -16.16 -48.72
C THR A 57 114.01 -15.53 -48.28
N LEU A 58 112.91 -15.73 -49.03
CA LEU A 58 111.58 -15.21 -48.69
C LEU A 58 111.04 -15.75 -47.37
N GLU A 59 111.26 -17.04 -47.07
CA GLU A 59 110.90 -17.67 -45.80
C GLU A 59 111.75 -17.16 -44.61
N GLY A 60 113.01 -16.80 -44.87
CA GLY A 60 113.86 -16.12 -43.89
C GLY A 60 113.26 -14.78 -43.45
N HIS A 61 112.93 -13.91 -44.40
CA HIS A 61 112.31 -12.60 -44.10
C HIS A 61 110.88 -12.75 -43.54
N LEU A 62 110.06 -13.64 -44.09
CA LEU A 62 108.69 -13.89 -43.61
C LEU A 62 108.69 -14.30 -42.12
N ARG A 63 109.58 -15.23 -41.74
CA ARG A 63 109.78 -15.65 -40.34
C ARG A 63 110.30 -14.52 -39.46
N ALA A 64 111.25 -13.72 -39.95
CA ALA A 64 111.83 -12.61 -39.18
C ALA A 64 110.78 -11.53 -38.85
N ILE A 65 109.96 -11.11 -39.81
CA ILE A 65 108.90 -10.12 -39.58
C ILE A 65 107.76 -10.70 -38.71
N LEU A 66 107.38 -11.96 -38.93
CA LEU A 66 106.34 -12.63 -38.15
C LEU A 66 106.66 -12.71 -36.65
N GLY A 67 107.94 -12.84 -36.28
CA GLY A 67 108.39 -12.77 -34.88
C GLY A 67 108.35 -11.38 -34.24
N THR A 68 108.26 -10.30 -35.05
CA THR A 68 108.22 -8.91 -34.54
C THR A 68 106.81 -8.34 -34.35
N LEU A 69 105.79 -8.96 -34.97
CA LEU A 69 104.41 -8.48 -34.94
C LEU A 69 103.56 -9.26 -33.92
N THR A 70 102.38 -8.74 -33.60
CA THR A 70 101.36 -9.46 -32.83
C THR A 70 100.43 -10.28 -33.73
N VAL A 71 99.72 -11.24 -33.12
CA VAL A 71 98.73 -12.10 -33.80
C VAL A 71 97.62 -11.27 -34.44
N GLU A 72 97.17 -10.21 -33.76
CA GLU A 72 96.09 -9.35 -34.19
C GLU A 72 96.47 -8.50 -35.40
N GLU A 73 97.70 -7.98 -35.45
CA GLU A 73 98.24 -7.21 -36.58
C GLU A 73 98.34 -8.09 -37.84
N VAL A 74 98.95 -9.27 -37.70
CA VAL A 74 99.10 -10.25 -38.80
C VAL A 74 97.75 -10.74 -39.31
N TYR A 75 96.73 -10.84 -38.46
CA TYR A 75 95.40 -11.31 -38.87
C TYR A 75 94.52 -10.21 -39.51
N LYS A 76 94.54 -9.00 -38.95
CA LYS A 76 93.73 -7.85 -39.43
C LYS A 76 94.33 -7.23 -40.69
N ASP A 77 95.59 -6.83 -40.62
CA ASP A 77 96.22 -5.91 -41.58
C ASP A 77 97.20 -6.66 -42.49
N ARG A 78 96.70 -7.76 -43.07
CA ARG A 78 97.44 -8.73 -43.89
C ARG A 78 98.21 -8.09 -45.05
N ASP A 79 97.64 -7.05 -45.65
CA ASP A 79 98.27 -6.32 -46.76
C ASP A 79 99.45 -5.45 -46.30
N GLN A 80 99.38 -4.88 -45.09
CA GLN A 80 100.50 -4.15 -44.50
C GLN A 80 101.65 -5.09 -44.12
N PHE A 81 101.34 -6.25 -43.54
CA PHE A 81 102.32 -7.31 -43.28
C PHE A 81 102.95 -7.83 -44.58
N ALA A 82 102.15 -8.07 -45.63
CA ALA A 82 102.65 -8.46 -46.95
C ALA A 82 103.56 -7.41 -47.60
N ALA A 83 103.23 -6.12 -47.44
CA ALA A 83 104.05 -5.00 -47.91
C ALA A 83 105.40 -4.93 -47.15
N LEU A 84 105.39 -5.07 -45.83
CA LEU A 84 106.60 -5.05 -45.00
C LEU A 84 107.56 -6.22 -45.33
N VAL A 85 107.04 -7.43 -45.50
CA VAL A 85 107.84 -8.58 -45.94
C VAL A 85 108.42 -8.37 -47.34
N ARG A 86 107.65 -7.75 -48.26
CA ARG A 86 108.15 -7.38 -49.59
C ARG A 86 109.28 -6.36 -49.50
N GLU A 87 109.12 -5.30 -48.70
CA GLU A 87 110.09 -4.21 -48.58
C GLU A 87 111.44 -4.71 -48.05
N VAL A 88 111.42 -5.53 -46.99
CA VAL A 88 112.63 -6.09 -46.38
C VAL A 88 113.29 -7.17 -47.26
N ALA A 89 112.52 -7.97 -48.00
CA ALA A 89 113.08 -9.01 -48.89
C ALA A 89 113.58 -8.47 -50.25
N ALA A 90 113.00 -7.38 -50.75
CA ALA A 90 113.33 -6.79 -52.06
C ALA A 90 114.83 -6.52 -52.30
N PRO A 91 115.60 -5.89 -51.39
CA PRO A 91 117.03 -5.65 -51.62
C PRO A 91 117.85 -6.94 -51.70
N ASP A 92 117.52 -7.95 -50.88
CA ASP A 92 118.31 -9.19 -50.80
C ASP A 92 118.07 -10.11 -52.00
N VAL A 93 116.83 -10.27 -52.47
CA VAL A 93 116.57 -10.94 -53.77
C VAL A 93 117.00 -10.08 -54.96
N GLY A 94 117.03 -8.76 -54.81
CA GLY A 94 117.59 -7.82 -55.79
C GLY A 94 119.08 -8.04 -56.07
N ARG A 95 119.89 -8.35 -55.04
CA ARG A 95 121.30 -8.76 -55.22
C ARG A 95 121.46 -10.09 -55.97
N MET A 96 120.40 -10.90 -56.06
CA MET A 96 120.35 -12.12 -56.88
C MET A 96 119.78 -11.85 -58.29
N GLY A 97 119.58 -10.58 -58.66
CA GLY A 97 119.00 -10.15 -59.94
C GLY A 97 117.52 -10.52 -60.12
N ILE A 98 116.78 -10.64 -59.00
CA ILE A 98 115.37 -11.04 -58.99
C ILE A 98 114.50 -9.92 -58.39
N GLU A 99 113.39 -9.65 -59.08
CA GLU A 99 112.37 -8.66 -58.74
C GLU A 99 111.13 -9.37 -58.18
N ILE A 100 110.64 -8.92 -57.02
CA ILE A 100 109.32 -9.30 -56.51
C ILE A 100 108.27 -8.42 -57.20
N LEU A 101 107.39 -9.01 -58.01
CA LEU A 101 106.28 -8.30 -58.66
C LEU A 101 105.13 -8.09 -57.68
N SER A 102 104.77 -9.14 -56.94
CA SER A 102 103.75 -9.12 -55.90
C SER A 102 104.08 -10.13 -54.81
N PHE A 103 103.65 -9.83 -53.59
CA PHE A 103 103.69 -10.71 -52.42
C PHE A 103 102.34 -10.55 -51.71
N THR A 104 101.67 -11.65 -51.41
CA THR A 104 100.38 -11.67 -50.69
C THR A 104 100.34 -12.82 -49.69
N ILE A 105 99.67 -12.63 -48.56
CA ILE A 105 99.41 -13.74 -47.63
C ILE A 105 98.21 -14.54 -48.16
N LYS A 106 98.34 -15.86 -48.22
CA LYS A 106 97.28 -16.80 -48.62
C LYS A 106 96.50 -17.24 -47.39
N ASP A 107 97.17 -17.88 -46.44
CA ASP A 107 96.58 -18.42 -45.22
C ASP A 107 97.42 -18.04 -43.99
N VAL A 108 96.73 -17.85 -42.87
CA VAL A 108 97.28 -17.70 -41.52
C VAL A 108 96.44 -18.60 -40.61
N TYR A 109 97.08 -19.51 -39.88
CA TYR A 109 96.40 -20.38 -38.92
C TYR A 109 97.23 -20.63 -37.66
N ASP A 110 96.54 -21.00 -36.59
CA ASP A 110 97.06 -21.23 -35.25
C ASP A 110 96.72 -22.63 -34.74
N ASP A 111 97.75 -23.38 -34.35
CA ASP A 111 97.55 -24.74 -33.80
C ASP A 111 96.97 -24.73 -32.38
N VAL A 112 96.97 -23.57 -31.70
CA VAL A 112 96.58 -23.38 -30.29
C VAL A 112 95.16 -22.82 -30.12
N GLN A 113 94.41 -22.59 -31.21
CA GLN A 113 93.01 -22.12 -31.20
C GLN A 113 92.79 -20.75 -30.50
N TYR A 114 93.83 -19.92 -30.45
CA TYR A 114 93.80 -18.52 -30.01
C TYR A 114 92.86 -17.66 -30.85
N LEU A 115 92.95 -17.69 -32.19
CA LEU A 115 92.15 -16.84 -33.07
C LEU A 115 90.66 -17.19 -32.98
N SER A 116 90.32 -18.48 -32.90
CA SER A 116 88.96 -18.95 -32.66
C SER A 116 88.41 -18.46 -31.31
N SER A 117 89.27 -18.36 -30.29
CA SER A 117 88.89 -17.87 -28.96
C SER A 117 88.64 -16.36 -28.93
N LEU A 118 89.47 -15.58 -29.63
CA LEU A 118 89.24 -14.15 -29.87
C LEU A 118 87.92 -13.91 -30.63
N GLY A 119 87.66 -14.71 -31.68
CA GLY A 119 86.41 -14.65 -32.45
C GLY A 119 85.16 -14.97 -31.62
N LYS A 120 85.24 -15.95 -30.70
CA LYS A 120 84.14 -16.27 -29.75
C LYS A 120 83.81 -15.08 -28.85
N ALA A 121 84.82 -14.40 -28.30
CA ALA A 121 84.62 -13.24 -27.43
C ALA A 121 83.94 -12.08 -28.17
N GLN A 122 84.41 -11.75 -29.37
CA GLN A 122 83.80 -10.69 -30.20
C GLN A 122 82.36 -11.04 -30.61
N THR A 123 82.10 -12.30 -31.00
CA THR A 123 80.75 -12.79 -31.34
C THR A 123 79.79 -12.70 -30.15
N ALA A 124 80.26 -13.03 -28.94
CA ALA A 124 79.46 -12.94 -27.72
C ALA A 124 79.15 -11.48 -27.33
N ALA A 125 80.06 -10.54 -27.59
CA ALA A 125 79.81 -9.11 -27.39
C ALA A 125 78.75 -8.59 -28.37
N VAL A 126 78.95 -8.78 -29.69
CA VAL A 126 77.99 -8.35 -30.73
C VAL A 126 76.60 -8.95 -30.50
N LYS A 127 76.53 -10.22 -30.08
CA LYS A 127 75.24 -10.84 -29.74
C LYS A 127 74.58 -10.19 -28.52
N ARG A 128 75.34 -9.95 -27.43
CA ARG A 128 74.81 -9.28 -26.23
C ARG A 128 74.24 -7.91 -26.57
N ASP A 129 74.94 -7.14 -27.38
CA ASP A 129 74.55 -5.77 -27.71
C ASP A 129 73.31 -5.76 -28.62
N ALA A 130 73.17 -6.74 -29.52
CA ALA A 130 71.95 -6.99 -30.28
C ALA A 130 70.76 -7.43 -29.39
N ASP A 131 70.99 -8.36 -28.45
CA ASP A 131 69.97 -8.82 -27.49
C ASP A 131 69.50 -7.65 -26.60
N ILE A 132 70.39 -6.75 -26.19
CA ILE A 132 70.07 -5.50 -25.47
C ILE A 132 69.22 -4.55 -26.34
N GLY A 133 69.60 -4.34 -27.60
CA GLY A 133 68.86 -3.50 -28.54
C GLY A 133 67.43 -3.99 -28.78
N VAL A 134 67.24 -5.31 -28.95
CA VAL A 134 65.91 -5.93 -29.05
C VAL A 134 65.11 -5.76 -27.75
N ALA A 135 65.74 -5.93 -26.58
CA ALA A 135 65.08 -5.74 -25.29
C ALA A 135 64.66 -4.28 -25.02
N GLN A 136 65.43 -3.30 -25.52
CA GLN A 136 65.05 -1.88 -25.48
C GLN A 136 63.90 -1.58 -26.44
N ALA A 137 63.99 -1.99 -27.70
CA ALA A 137 62.93 -1.77 -28.69
C ALA A 137 61.58 -2.38 -28.25
N ASN A 138 61.59 -3.59 -27.69
CA ASN A 138 60.39 -4.24 -27.17
C ASN A 138 59.80 -3.51 -25.94
N ARG A 139 60.65 -2.95 -25.06
CA ARG A 139 60.20 -2.15 -23.92
C ARG A 139 59.51 -0.87 -24.39
N ASP A 140 60.14 -0.14 -25.29
CA ASP A 140 59.66 1.17 -25.74
C ASP A 140 58.38 1.02 -26.57
N ALA A 141 58.28 -0.05 -27.37
CA ALA A 141 57.04 -0.45 -28.03
C ALA A 141 55.92 -0.76 -27.02
N GLY A 142 56.19 -1.58 -26.00
CA GLY A 142 55.20 -1.93 -24.97
C GLY A 142 54.75 -0.74 -24.10
N ILE A 143 55.65 0.22 -23.82
CA ILE A 143 55.28 1.49 -23.17
C ILE A 143 54.34 2.28 -24.09
N LYS A 144 54.67 2.41 -25.38
CA LYS A 144 53.85 3.16 -26.33
C LYS A 144 52.48 2.52 -26.57
N GLU A 145 52.42 1.19 -26.59
CA GLU A 145 51.18 0.41 -26.66
C GLU A 145 50.31 0.65 -25.42
N ALA A 146 50.86 0.52 -24.22
CA ALA A 146 50.14 0.77 -22.96
C ALA A 146 49.65 2.23 -22.81
N GLU A 147 50.43 3.22 -23.28
CA GLU A 147 49.98 4.62 -23.34
C GLU A 147 48.78 4.80 -24.30
N CYS A 148 48.86 4.19 -25.49
CA CYS A 148 47.78 4.24 -26.48
C CYS A 148 46.52 3.50 -26.01
N GLU A 149 46.67 2.32 -25.39
CA GLU A 149 45.55 1.57 -24.83
C GLU A 149 44.88 2.33 -23.69
N LYS A 150 45.67 2.90 -22.76
CA LYS A 150 45.13 3.76 -21.70
C LYS A 150 44.37 4.96 -22.26
N ALA A 151 44.93 5.67 -23.24
CA ALA A 151 44.24 6.80 -23.87
C ALA A 151 42.94 6.37 -24.57
N ALA A 152 42.91 5.19 -25.21
CA ALA A 152 41.70 4.61 -25.79
C ALA A 152 40.66 4.23 -24.73
N MET A 153 41.08 3.66 -23.59
CA MET A 153 40.18 3.39 -22.44
C MET A 153 39.64 4.68 -21.83
N ASP A 154 40.48 5.71 -21.62
CA ASP A 154 40.06 7.00 -21.08
C ASP A 154 39.03 7.68 -22.00
N ILE A 155 39.22 7.64 -23.33
CA ILE A 155 38.22 8.10 -24.31
C ILE A 155 36.93 7.27 -24.25
N LYS A 156 37.05 5.95 -24.14
CA LYS A 156 35.91 5.04 -24.06
C LYS A 156 35.09 5.30 -22.79
N TYR A 157 35.70 5.33 -21.61
CA TYR A 157 35.00 5.63 -20.36
C TYR A 157 34.34 7.02 -20.39
N ASN A 158 35.00 8.04 -20.92
CA ASN A 158 34.39 9.36 -21.12
C ASN A 158 33.20 9.35 -22.11
N THR A 159 33.15 8.40 -23.03
CA THR A 159 32.05 8.22 -23.98
C THR A 159 30.91 7.43 -23.34
N ASP A 160 31.21 6.33 -22.67
CA ASP A 160 30.26 5.48 -21.95
C ASP A 160 29.55 6.27 -20.82
N THR A 161 30.27 7.13 -20.07
CA THR A 161 29.68 8.05 -19.08
C THR A 161 28.68 9.00 -19.74
N LYS A 162 29.03 9.61 -20.88
CA LYS A 162 28.11 10.51 -21.61
C LYS A 162 26.89 9.76 -22.15
N ILE A 163 27.05 8.51 -22.58
CA ILE A 163 25.93 7.67 -23.03
C ILE A 163 24.99 7.39 -21.86
N GLU A 164 25.49 7.02 -20.68
CA GLU A 164 24.63 6.78 -19.53
C GLU A 164 24.02 8.05 -18.92
N ASP A 165 24.69 9.21 -18.96
CA ASP A 165 24.06 10.48 -18.57
C ASP A 165 22.93 10.88 -19.53
N ASN A 166 23.10 10.73 -20.84
CA ASN A 166 22.02 10.96 -21.82
C ASN A 166 20.88 9.94 -21.65
N SER A 167 21.20 8.67 -21.44
CA SER A 167 20.27 7.57 -21.11
C SER A 167 19.44 7.89 -19.86
N ARG A 168 20.09 8.40 -18.80
CA ARG A 168 19.47 8.84 -17.55
C ARG A 168 18.61 10.09 -17.73
N MET A 169 19.07 11.10 -18.46
CA MET A 169 18.29 12.29 -18.79
C MET A 169 17.03 11.94 -19.58
N PHE A 170 17.13 11.08 -20.60
CA PHE A 170 16.00 10.60 -21.38
C PHE A 170 14.99 9.83 -20.51
N LYS A 171 15.47 8.92 -19.64
CA LYS A 171 14.61 8.20 -18.67
C LYS A 171 13.88 9.15 -17.72
N LEU A 172 14.55 10.20 -17.22
CA LEU A 172 13.95 11.24 -16.36
C LEU A 172 12.91 12.08 -17.10
N GLN A 173 13.21 12.56 -18.32
CA GLN A 173 12.26 13.30 -19.14
C GLN A 173 11.03 12.45 -19.45
N LYS A 174 11.21 11.18 -19.84
CA LYS A 174 10.11 10.26 -20.06
C LYS A 174 9.26 10.08 -18.80
N ALA A 175 9.88 9.84 -17.64
CA ALA A 175 9.16 9.69 -16.37
C ALA A 175 8.36 10.95 -15.98
N ASN A 176 8.86 12.15 -16.30
CA ASN A 176 8.13 13.41 -16.11
C ASN A 176 6.92 13.50 -17.06
N PHE A 177 7.09 13.21 -18.36
CA PHE A 177 5.97 13.19 -19.31
C PHE A 177 4.94 12.11 -18.97
N ASP A 178 5.36 10.90 -18.57
CA ASP A 178 4.46 9.84 -18.12
C ASP A 178 3.67 10.29 -16.85
N LYS A 179 4.29 11.05 -15.95
CA LYS A 179 3.62 11.66 -14.78
C LYS A 179 2.61 12.74 -15.19
N GLU A 180 2.95 13.63 -16.11
CA GLU A 180 2.04 14.65 -16.65
C GLU A 180 0.84 14.02 -17.37
N ILE A 181 1.10 13.04 -18.24
CA ILE A 181 0.06 12.27 -18.95
C ILE A 181 -0.84 11.54 -17.94
N ASN A 182 -0.29 10.94 -16.89
CA ASN A 182 -1.09 10.22 -15.89
C ASN A 182 -1.87 11.15 -14.95
N THR A 183 -1.36 12.34 -14.63
CA THR A 183 -2.13 13.34 -13.86
C THR A 183 -3.28 13.89 -14.69
N VAL A 184 -3.05 14.30 -15.95
CA VAL A 184 -4.12 14.74 -16.86
C VAL A 184 -5.16 13.65 -17.12
N LYS A 185 -4.74 12.37 -17.25
CA LYS A 185 -5.69 11.23 -17.35
C LYS A 185 -6.51 11.04 -16.07
N ALA A 186 -5.89 11.12 -14.89
CA ALA A 186 -6.59 10.99 -13.62
C ALA A 186 -7.60 12.14 -13.42
N GLU A 187 -7.22 13.38 -13.73
CA GLU A 187 -8.11 14.54 -13.73
C GLU A 187 -9.28 14.37 -14.71
N ALA A 188 -9.01 13.93 -15.95
CA ALA A 188 -10.04 13.68 -16.95
C ALA A 188 -11.01 12.56 -16.53
N GLN A 189 -10.51 11.49 -15.91
CA GLN A 189 -11.36 10.40 -15.41
C GLN A 189 -12.17 10.82 -14.18
N LEU A 190 -11.57 11.52 -13.21
CA LEU A 190 -12.30 12.10 -12.07
C LEU A 190 -13.36 13.11 -12.53
N ALA A 191 -13.08 13.91 -13.57
CA ALA A 191 -14.06 14.81 -14.17
C ALA A 191 -15.20 14.04 -14.85
N TYR A 192 -14.91 12.93 -15.55
CA TYR A 192 -15.92 12.07 -16.15
C TYR A 192 -16.80 11.39 -15.09
N GLU A 193 -16.20 10.83 -14.04
CA GLU A 193 -16.90 10.21 -12.91
C GLU A 193 -17.75 11.23 -12.14
N LEU A 194 -17.25 12.45 -11.94
CA LEU A 194 -18.00 13.56 -11.35
C LEU A 194 -19.20 14.00 -12.21
N GLN A 195 -19.06 14.03 -13.54
CA GLN A 195 -20.17 14.32 -14.44
C GLN A 195 -21.19 13.17 -14.46
N ALA A 196 -20.75 11.91 -14.49
CA ALA A 196 -21.63 10.75 -14.39
C ALA A 196 -22.39 10.74 -13.05
N ALA A 197 -21.75 11.12 -11.94
CA ALA A 197 -22.40 11.28 -10.64
C ALA A 197 -23.43 12.43 -10.64
N LYS A 198 -23.10 13.60 -11.20
CA LYS A 198 -24.04 14.71 -11.36
C LYS A 198 -25.24 14.36 -12.24
N ILE A 199 -25.04 13.60 -13.32
CA ILE A 199 -26.11 13.11 -14.19
C ILE A 199 -26.99 12.10 -13.44
N ARG A 200 -26.41 11.13 -12.73
CA ARG A 200 -27.16 10.20 -11.86
C ARG A 200 -27.95 10.92 -10.77
N GLN A 201 -27.40 11.98 -10.17
CA GLN A 201 -28.12 12.80 -9.19
C GLN A 201 -29.31 13.53 -9.81
N LYS A 202 -29.15 14.10 -11.02
CA LYS A 202 -30.26 14.71 -11.77
C LYS A 202 -31.34 13.69 -12.13
N ILE A 203 -30.95 12.52 -12.64
CA ILE A 203 -31.88 11.42 -12.96
C ILE A 203 -32.65 11.03 -11.70
N ARG A 204 -31.97 10.80 -10.57
CA ARG A 204 -32.64 10.48 -9.29
C ARG A 204 -33.60 11.57 -8.80
N ASN A 205 -33.25 12.85 -8.97
CA ASN A 205 -34.15 13.95 -8.61
C ASN A 205 -35.40 13.99 -9.53
N GLU A 206 -35.28 13.54 -10.78
CA GLU A 206 -36.40 13.42 -11.71
C GLU A 206 -37.25 12.17 -11.42
N GLU A 207 -36.62 11.02 -11.14
CA GLU A 207 -37.26 9.79 -10.65
C GLU A 207 -38.11 10.08 -9.41
N ILE A 208 -37.56 10.78 -8.40
CA ILE A 208 -38.28 11.16 -7.19
C ILE A 208 -39.45 12.13 -7.49
N GLN A 209 -39.32 13.01 -8.51
CA GLN A 209 -40.45 13.86 -8.93
C GLN A 209 -41.55 13.05 -9.63
N ILE A 210 -41.18 12.06 -10.44
CA ILE A 210 -42.12 11.12 -11.08
C ILE A 210 -42.85 10.31 -9.99
N ASP A 211 -42.12 9.73 -9.04
CA ASP A 211 -42.69 9.01 -7.88
C ASP A 211 -43.66 9.91 -7.09
N VAL A 212 -43.31 11.17 -6.82
CA VAL A 212 -44.17 12.12 -6.10
C VAL A 212 -45.41 12.49 -6.92
N VAL A 213 -45.31 12.59 -8.25
CA VAL A 213 -46.48 12.83 -9.13
C VAL A 213 -47.37 11.59 -9.23
N GLU A 214 -46.80 10.39 -9.32
CA GLU A 214 -47.55 9.13 -9.30
C GLU A 214 -48.27 8.95 -7.95
N ARG A 215 -47.57 9.14 -6.82
CA ARG A 215 -48.17 9.09 -5.48
C ARG A 215 -49.24 10.15 -5.27
N ARG A 216 -49.08 11.37 -5.79
CA ARG A 216 -50.13 12.40 -5.77
C ARG A 216 -51.37 11.96 -6.55
N LYS A 217 -51.20 11.41 -7.76
CA LYS A 217 -52.31 10.86 -8.55
C LYS A 217 -52.95 9.64 -7.87
N GLN A 218 -52.17 8.79 -7.21
CA GLN A 218 -52.69 7.68 -6.44
C GLN A 218 -53.58 8.19 -5.30
N ILE A 219 -53.11 9.18 -4.52
CA ILE A 219 -53.90 9.83 -3.47
C ILE A 219 -55.15 10.50 -4.05
N GLU A 220 -55.05 11.21 -5.18
CA GLU A 220 -56.21 11.84 -5.85
C GLU A 220 -57.26 10.81 -6.30
N VAL A 221 -56.84 9.64 -6.80
CA VAL A 221 -57.73 8.52 -7.14
C VAL A 221 -58.32 7.88 -5.88
N GLU A 222 -57.53 7.68 -4.82
CA GLU A 222 -58.00 7.16 -3.54
C GLU A 222 -59.00 8.12 -2.86
N GLU A 223 -58.79 9.44 -2.92
CA GLU A 223 -59.73 10.47 -2.47
C GLU A 223 -61.02 10.46 -3.28
N GLN A 224 -60.94 10.31 -4.62
CA GLN A 224 -62.14 10.17 -5.46
C GLN A 224 -62.88 8.84 -5.20
N GLU A 225 -62.18 7.74 -4.90
CA GLU A 225 -62.79 6.49 -4.47
C GLU A 225 -63.44 6.60 -3.09
N VAL A 226 -62.82 7.30 -2.14
CA VAL A 226 -63.40 7.57 -0.82
C VAL A 226 -64.65 8.44 -0.98
N MET A 227 -64.61 9.49 -1.79
CA MET A 227 -65.77 10.34 -2.07
C MET A 227 -66.90 9.57 -2.77
N ARG A 228 -66.59 8.68 -3.72
CA ARG A 228 -67.55 7.74 -4.32
C ARG A 228 -68.21 6.86 -3.25
N LYS A 229 -67.40 6.22 -2.40
CA LYS A 229 -67.87 5.33 -1.33
C LYS A 229 -68.66 6.07 -0.26
N GLU A 230 -68.29 7.31 0.08
CA GLU A 230 -69.02 8.16 1.01
C GLU A 230 -70.39 8.59 0.43
N LEU A 231 -70.46 8.93 -0.85
CA LEU A 231 -71.75 9.21 -1.51
C LEU A 231 -72.64 7.96 -1.59
N GLU A 232 -72.05 6.79 -1.88
CA GLU A 232 -72.74 5.50 -1.91
C GLU A 232 -73.24 5.08 -0.51
N LEU A 233 -72.43 5.24 0.53
CA LEU A 233 -72.81 4.99 1.93
C LEU A 233 -73.85 6.00 2.43
N ASN A 234 -73.76 7.27 2.02
CA ASN A 234 -74.82 8.25 2.31
C ASN A 234 -76.14 7.82 1.67
N ALA A 235 -76.15 7.51 0.38
CA ALA A 235 -77.36 7.11 -0.34
C ALA A 235 -77.95 5.76 0.14
N THR A 236 -77.11 4.79 0.47
CA THR A 236 -77.53 3.40 0.75
C THR A 236 -77.74 3.12 2.24
N VAL A 237 -77.01 3.79 3.13
CA VAL A 237 -77.08 3.56 4.58
C VAL A 237 -77.66 4.76 5.31
N ARG A 238 -77.10 5.97 5.14
CA ARG A 238 -77.58 7.12 5.92
C ARG A 238 -78.96 7.62 5.52
N LEU A 239 -79.27 7.78 4.23
CA LEU A 239 -80.61 8.23 3.82
C LEU A 239 -81.72 7.27 4.30
N PRO A 240 -81.59 5.93 4.15
CA PRO A 240 -82.54 4.98 4.73
C PRO A 240 -82.57 4.98 6.26
N ALA A 241 -81.42 5.08 6.94
CA ALA A 241 -81.37 5.12 8.40
C ALA A 241 -81.93 6.43 8.99
N GLU A 242 -81.73 7.57 8.32
CA GLU A 242 -82.30 8.86 8.70
C GLU A 242 -83.81 8.89 8.40
N ALA A 243 -84.26 8.30 7.29
CA ALA A 243 -85.69 8.13 7.00
C ALA A 243 -86.39 7.17 8.00
N GLU A 244 -85.74 6.07 8.38
CA GLU A 244 -86.27 5.17 9.42
C GLU A 244 -86.22 5.82 10.81
N SER A 245 -85.13 6.50 11.16
CA SER A 245 -85.03 7.26 12.42
C SER A 245 -86.13 8.32 12.51
N TYR A 246 -86.36 9.09 11.45
CA TYR A 246 -87.45 10.08 11.37
C TYR A 246 -88.84 9.43 11.47
N ARG A 247 -89.04 8.25 10.84
CA ARG A 247 -90.28 7.46 10.97
C ARG A 247 -90.48 6.95 12.40
N VAL A 248 -89.43 6.45 13.05
CA VAL A 248 -89.49 5.99 14.44
C VAL A 248 -89.71 7.16 15.39
N GLN A 249 -89.06 8.30 15.17
CA GLN A 249 -89.22 9.51 15.96
C GLN A 249 -90.62 10.09 15.84
N THR A 250 -91.17 10.23 14.63
CA THR A 250 -92.56 10.71 14.43
C THR A 250 -93.61 9.75 15.00
N VAL A 251 -93.39 8.43 14.92
CA VAL A 251 -94.25 7.43 15.60
C VAL A 251 -94.12 7.51 17.13
N ALA A 252 -92.91 7.71 17.66
CA ALA A 252 -92.68 7.85 19.10
C ALA A 252 -93.23 9.17 19.65
N GLU A 253 -93.13 10.27 18.89
CA GLU A 253 -93.66 11.59 19.22
C GLU A 253 -95.18 11.62 19.11
N GLY A 254 -95.77 10.95 18.12
CA GLY A 254 -97.21 10.69 18.05
C GLY A 254 -97.71 9.93 19.29
N LYS A 255 -97.04 8.83 19.67
CA LYS A 255 -97.35 8.09 20.90
C LYS A 255 -97.16 8.92 22.17
N ARG A 256 -96.10 9.74 22.25
CA ARG A 256 -95.83 10.63 23.39
C ARG A 256 -96.90 11.72 23.52
N THR A 257 -97.30 12.31 22.40
CA THR A 257 -98.39 13.30 22.34
C THR A 257 -99.70 12.67 22.77
N GLN A 258 -100.05 11.50 22.22
CA GLN A 258 -101.25 10.75 22.60
C GLN A 258 -101.27 10.38 24.09
N ALA A 259 -100.14 9.95 24.67
CA ALA A 259 -100.01 9.69 26.11
C ALA A 259 -100.15 10.96 26.96
N VAL A 260 -99.61 12.10 26.51
CA VAL A 260 -99.77 13.39 27.18
C VAL A 260 -101.20 13.92 27.08
N GLU A 261 -101.90 13.72 25.95
CA GLU A 261 -103.32 14.04 25.81
C GLU A 261 -104.18 13.21 26.76
N ILE A 262 -103.93 11.90 26.87
CA ILE A 262 -104.62 11.01 27.82
C ILE A 262 -104.35 11.46 29.26
N ALA A 263 -103.09 11.72 29.64
CA ALA A 263 -102.74 12.18 30.98
C ALA A 263 -103.35 13.56 31.32
N LYS A 264 -103.46 14.48 30.35
CA LYS A 264 -104.21 15.73 30.52
C LYS A 264 -105.71 15.48 30.72
N ALA A 265 -106.30 14.57 29.95
CA ALA A 265 -107.73 14.22 30.06
C ALA A 265 -108.05 13.60 31.43
N GLU A 266 -107.18 12.73 31.95
CA GLU A 266 -107.32 12.18 33.30
C GLU A 266 -107.07 13.25 34.38
N GLY A 267 -106.09 14.14 34.20
CA GLY A 267 -105.88 15.30 35.08
C GLY A 267 -107.08 16.24 35.12
N GLU A 268 -107.72 16.53 33.99
CA GLU A 268 -108.97 17.29 33.93
C GLU A 268 -110.14 16.55 34.57
N LYS A 269 -110.26 15.23 34.37
CA LYS A 269 -111.29 14.39 34.99
C LYS A 269 -111.18 14.43 36.51
N ILE A 270 -109.97 14.22 37.05
CA ILE A 270 -109.69 14.31 38.49
C ILE A 270 -109.98 15.73 39.00
N LYS A 271 -109.55 16.77 38.28
CA LYS A 271 -109.81 18.18 38.67
C LYS A 271 -111.31 18.51 38.68
N LYS A 272 -112.09 17.99 37.72
CA LYS A 272 -113.57 18.17 37.67
C LYS A 272 -114.28 17.38 38.78
N ILE A 273 -113.82 16.18 39.11
CA ILE A 273 -114.34 15.40 40.26
C ILE A 273 -114.03 16.11 41.58
N GLY A 274 -112.77 16.50 41.83
CA GLY A 274 -112.40 17.19 43.06
C GLY A 274 -113.06 18.56 43.24
N LEU A 275 -113.35 19.29 42.14
CA LEU A 275 -114.17 20.50 42.19
C LEU A 275 -115.62 20.20 42.57
N ALA A 276 -116.22 19.11 42.06
CA ALA A 276 -117.57 18.71 42.44
C ALA A 276 -117.65 18.26 43.92
N GLU A 277 -116.68 17.47 44.38
CA GLU A 277 -116.57 17.05 45.79
C GLU A 277 -116.39 18.24 46.73
N ALA A 278 -115.51 19.20 46.39
CA ALA A 278 -115.34 20.43 47.14
C ALA A 278 -116.65 21.24 47.22
N HIS A 279 -117.39 21.36 46.11
CA HIS A 279 -118.66 22.09 46.06
C HIS A 279 -119.78 21.40 46.86
N VAL A 280 -119.75 20.07 46.97
CA VAL A 280 -120.64 19.29 47.86
C VAL A 280 -120.27 19.54 49.33
N ILE A 281 -118.99 19.46 49.68
CA ILE A 281 -118.50 19.70 51.05
C ILE A 281 -118.80 21.14 51.51
N GLU A 282 -118.61 22.14 50.64
CA GLU A 282 -118.96 23.53 50.94
C GLU A 282 -120.46 23.71 51.19
N SER A 283 -121.30 23.01 50.41
CA SER A 283 -122.76 23.05 50.57
C SER A 283 -123.22 22.41 51.88
N ILE A 284 -122.62 21.29 52.27
CA ILE A 284 -122.86 20.63 53.57
C ILE A 284 -122.39 21.52 54.73
N GLY A 285 -121.20 22.12 54.62
CA GLY A 285 -120.64 23.02 55.64
C GLY A 285 -121.50 24.28 55.85
N LYS A 286 -122.07 24.84 54.78
CA LYS A 286 -123.05 25.94 54.86
C LYS A 286 -124.33 25.51 55.58
N ALA A 287 -124.91 24.36 55.22
CA ALA A 287 -126.12 23.84 55.85
C ALA A 287 -125.94 23.56 57.35
N ASP A 288 -124.77 23.05 57.77
CA ASP A 288 -124.49 22.82 59.20
C ASP A 288 -124.17 24.10 59.98
N ALA A 289 -123.55 25.10 59.36
CA ALA A 289 -123.40 26.42 59.94
C ALA A 289 -124.76 27.11 60.20
N GLU A 290 -125.72 26.96 59.28
CA GLU A 290 -127.10 27.43 59.47
C GLU A 290 -127.86 26.63 60.54
N ARG A 291 -127.70 25.30 60.58
CA ARG A 291 -128.23 24.45 61.67
C ARG A 291 -127.72 24.89 63.05
N MET A 292 -126.43 25.20 63.17
CA MET A 292 -125.86 25.70 64.42
C MET A 292 -126.37 27.11 64.77
N ARG A 293 -126.51 28.02 63.79
CA ARG A 293 -127.10 29.34 64.02
C ARG A 293 -128.54 29.25 64.53
N MET A 294 -129.38 28.42 63.91
CA MET A 294 -130.76 28.22 64.39
C MET A 294 -130.81 27.65 65.81
N LYS A 295 -129.99 26.64 66.13
CA LYS A 295 -129.87 26.15 67.53
C LYS A 295 -129.48 27.28 68.51
N ALA A 296 -128.48 28.08 68.16
CA ALA A 296 -128.01 29.17 69.02
C ALA A 296 -129.06 30.28 69.26
N VAL A 297 -129.93 30.54 68.28
CA VAL A 297 -131.08 31.46 68.46
C VAL A 297 -132.13 30.84 69.37
N VAL A 298 -132.52 29.57 69.15
CA VAL A 298 -133.53 28.88 69.98
C VAL A 298 -133.11 28.83 71.46
N TYR A 299 -131.84 28.51 71.76
CA TYR A 299 -131.35 28.51 73.14
C TYR A 299 -131.35 29.89 73.83
N LYS A 300 -131.58 30.99 73.09
CA LYS A 300 -131.52 32.35 73.63
C LYS A 300 -132.86 32.90 74.13
N GLU A 301 -133.99 32.27 73.77
CA GLU A 301 -135.34 32.74 74.15
C GLU A 301 -136.02 31.88 75.24
N TYR A 302 -135.46 30.73 75.61
CA TYR A 302 -135.96 29.91 76.73
C TYR A 302 -135.46 30.40 78.10
N GLY A 303 -136.05 31.49 78.60
CA GLY A 303 -135.78 32.02 79.94
C GLY A 303 -136.19 31.08 81.09
N ASP A 304 -135.36 31.02 82.13
CA ASP A 304 -135.48 30.44 83.48
C ASP A 304 -135.97 28.98 83.67
N ALA A 305 -136.88 28.45 82.84
CA ALA A 305 -137.36 27.08 82.95
C ALA A 305 -136.35 26.01 82.47
N ALA A 306 -135.48 26.37 81.51
CA ALA A 306 -134.59 25.42 80.84
C ALA A 306 -133.47 24.86 81.74
N ILE A 307 -133.00 25.66 82.72
CA ILE A 307 -131.90 25.26 83.62
C ILE A 307 -132.30 24.04 84.46
N MET A 308 -133.55 23.99 84.94
CA MET A 308 -134.07 22.85 85.71
C MET A 308 -134.07 21.56 84.87
N SER A 309 -134.43 21.63 83.59
CA SER A 309 -134.44 20.47 82.69
C SER A 309 -133.03 19.99 82.34
N LEU A 310 -132.08 20.90 82.11
CA LEU A 310 -130.72 20.55 81.71
C LEU A 310 -129.96 19.82 82.83
N VAL A 311 -130.28 20.12 84.09
CA VAL A 311 -129.69 19.45 85.27
C VAL A 311 -130.23 18.02 85.44
N LEU A 312 -131.52 17.76 85.20
CA LEU A 312 -132.06 16.40 85.25
C LEU A 312 -131.45 15.48 84.17
N ASP A 313 -131.29 15.99 82.95
CA ASP A 313 -130.83 15.21 81.79
C ASP A 313 -129.32 14.86 81.83
N ALA A 314 -128.54 15.58 82.65
CA ALA A 314 -127.10 15.38 82.78
C ALA A 314 -126.70 14.26 83.76
N LEU A 315 -127.53 13.99 84.78
CA LEU A 315 -127.23 13.06 85.88
C LEU A 315 -126.78 11.63 85.45
N PRO A 316 -127.39 10.99 84.43
CA PRO A 316 -127.00 9.62 84.05
C PRO A 316 -125.57 9.49 83.51
N LYS A 317 -125.00 10.56 82.92
CA LYS A 317 -123.71 10.48 82.22
C LYS A 317 -122.51 10.51 83.17
N ILE A 318 -122.62 11.24 84.28
CA ILE A 318 -121.55 11.32 85.29
C ILE A 318 -121.38 9.97 86.00
N ALA A 319 -122.46 9.20 86.19
CA ALA A 319 -122.42 7.88 86.81
C ALA A 319 -121.64 6.84 85.99
N ALA A 320 -121.55 6.99 84.66
CA ALA A 320 -120.88 6.04 83.79
C ALA A 320 -119.34 6.21 83.79
N GLU A 321 -118.85 7.43 83.54
CA GLU A 321 -117.41 7.74 83.42
C GLU A 321 -116.60 7.32 84.66
N VAL A 322 -117.13 7.58 85.86
CA VAL A 322 -116.43 7.29 87.14
C VAL A 322 -116.09 5.79 87.32
N SER A 323 -116.76 4.89 86.59
CA SER A 323 -116.55 3.44 86.67
C SER A 323 -115.43 2.89 85.76
N ALA A 324 -114.92 3.66 84.80
CA ALA A 324 -114.02 3.17 83.75
C ALA A 324 -112.57 2.82 84.18
N PRO A 325 -111.88 3.57 85.08
CA PRO A 325 -110.43 3.44 85.24
C PRO A 325 -109.89 2.16 85.92
N LEU A 326 -110.73 1.29 86.48
CA LEU A 326 -110.29 0.02 87.10
C LEU A 326 -109.82 -1.05 86.08
N ALA A 327 -109.75 -0.73 84.79
CA ALA A 327 -109.72 -1.71 83.72
C ALA A 327 -108.34 -2.31 83.36
N LYS A 328 -107.24 -1.55 83.40
CA LYS A 328 -105.84 -2.03 83.19
C LYS A 328 -104.73 -0.97 83.40
N THR A 329 -103.80 -1.30 84.31
CA THR A 329 -102.34 -1.14 84.21
C THR A 329 -101.72 -2.50 84.62
N GLU A 330 -100.42 -2.82 84.68
CA GLU A 330 -99.17 -2.05 84.77
C GLU A 330 -97.96 -2.91 84.26
N GLU A 331 -96.69 -2.53 84.52
CA GLU A 331 -95.50 -2.96 83.74
C GLU A 331 -94.20 -3.23 84.58
N ILE A 332 -93.15 -3.83 83.96
CA ILE A 332 -91.70 -3.82 84.36
C ILE A 332 -91.26 -4.77 85.51
N VAL A 333 -89.94 -4.76 85.81
CA VAL A 333 -89.14 -5.42 86.88
C VAL A 333 -88.55 -6.80 86.49
N MET A 334 -87.24 -7.12 86.57
CA MET A 334 -85.93 -6.43 86.84
C MET A 334 -84.78 -7.36 86.33
N LEU A 335 -83.45 -7.14 86.36
CA LEU A 335 -82.43 -6.16 86.86
C LEU A 335 -81.34 -6.03 85.74
N GLY A 336 -80.11 -5.51 85.80
CA GLY A 336 -79.20 -5.00 86.86
C GLY A 336 -78.13 -6.02 87.31
N GLY A 337 -76.86 -5.67 87.59
CA GLY A 337 -76.12 -4.40 87.43
C GLY A 337 -74.77 -4.43 88.21
N SER A 338 -73.70 -3.80 87.71
CA SER A 338 -72.36 -3.78 88.37
C SER A 338 -71.40 -2.68 87.84
N GLU A 339 -70.10 -2.78 88.16
CA GLU A 339 -69.06 -1.72 88.16
C GLU A 339 -67.84 -2.10 87.29
N HIS A 340 -66.96 -1.24 86.75
CA HIS A 340 -66.84 0.22 86.50
C HIS A 340 -65.49 0.39 85.71
N LEU A 341 -65.09 1.44 84.98
CA LEU A 341 -65.62 2.72 84.46
C LEU A 341 -64.68 3.04 83.24
N THR A 342 -64.96 3.80 82.16
CA THR A 342 -66.07 4.63 81.67
C THR A 342 -65.98 4.64 80.12
N GLY A 343 -67.04 4.94 79.36
CA GLY A 343 -66.90 5.10 77.89
C GLY A 343 -68.16 4.95 77.03
N GLU A 344 -69.28 5.49 77.48
CA GLU A 344 -70.53 5.64 76.72
C GLU A 344 -70.34 6.46 75.41
N VAL A 345 -71.17 6.45 74.34
CA VAL A 345 -72.44 5.77 73.91
C VAL A 345 -72.63 6.16 72.40
N THR A 346 -73.16 5.37 71.43
CA THR A 346 -74.54 4.88 71.24
C THR A 346 -74.67 3.93 70.02
N ARG A 347 -75.70 3.06 70.04
CA ARG A 347 -76.56 2.61 68.90
C ARG A 347 -75.96 2.00 67.59
N LEU A 348 -76.15 0.68 67.49
CA LEU A 348 -77.03 -0.01 66.51
C LEU A 348 -76.96 0.34 65.01
N VAL A 349 -76.44 -0.62 64.23
CA VAL A 349 -76.99 -1.06 62.92
C VAL A 349 -77.12 -2.59 62.99
N GLY A 350 -78.14 -3.19 62.40
CA GLY A 350 -78.46 -4.61 62.57
C GLY A 350 -78.69 -5.39 61.27
N GLN A 351 -78.36 -6.70 61.34
CA GLN A 351 -78.79 -7.82 60.48
C GLN A 351 -78.36 -7.77 58.98
N ILE A 352 -77.34 -8.51 58.49
CA ILE A 352 -77.14 -9.99 58.36
C ILE A 352 -77.99 -10.59 57.22
N PRO A 353 -77.45 -11.43 56.29
CA PRO A 353 -76.05 -11.63 55.78
C PRO A 353 -76.09 -11.93 54.23
N PRO A 354 -75.32 -12.86 53.59
CA PRO A 354 -73.99 -13.45 53.83
C PRO A 354 -73.02 -13.43 52.59
N ALA A 355 -71.88 -14.13 52.73
CA ALA A 355 -71.14 -14.86 51.67
C ALA A 355 -70.02 -14.15 50.86
N VAL A 356 -68.97 -13.66 51.53
CA VAL A 356 -67.60 -13.64 50.98
C VAL A 356 -66.58 -14.06 52.05
N ASN A 357 -66.16 -15.34 52.05
CA ASN A 357 -64.84 -15.82 52.50
C ASN A 357 -64.70 -17.36 52.36
N ALA A 358 -63.46 -17.85 52.39
CA ALA A 358 -63.06 -19.26 52.56
C ALA A 358 -63.33 -20.27 51.42
N LEU A 359 -62.73 -20.04 50.24
CA LEU A 359 -62.34 -21.05 49.23
C LEU A 359 -61.44 -20.32 48.20
N THR A 360 -60.17 -20.60 47.90
CA THR A 360 -59.05 -21.40 48.47
C THR A 360 -57.74 -20.60 48.19
N GLY A 361 -56.61 -20.69 48.90
CA GLY A 361 -56.21 -21.53 50.02
C GLY A 361 -54.70 -21.84 50.02
N VAL A 362 -53.82 -20.85 50.29
CA VAL A 362 -52.35 -20.95 50.56
C VAL A 362 -51.49 -21.68 49.47
N ASP A 363 -50.14 -21.75 49.49
CA ASP A 363 -49.12 -21.47 50.52
C ASP A 363 -47.79 -20.92 49.92
N LEU A 364 -46.92 -20.35 50.76
CA LEU A 364 -45.70 -19.59 50.42
C LEU A 364 -44.40 -20.42 50.53
N SER A 365 -44.50 -21.75 50.44
CA SER A 365 -43.51 -22.68 51.01
C SER A 365 -42.74 -23.56 49.99
N LYS A 366 -42.26 -22.99 48.88
CA LYS A 366 -41.34 -23.67 47.91
C LYS A 366 -40.17 -22.81 47.39
N ILE A 367 -39.61 -21.97 48.26
CA ILE A 367 -38.20 -21.57 48.15
C ILE A 367 -37.34 -22.77 48.60
N ILE A 368 -36.06 -22.84 48.17
CA ILE A 368 -35.08 -23.94 48.40
C ILE A 368 -35.20 -25.09 47.39
N ASN A 369 -34.49 -24.97 46.25
CA ASN A 369 -33.39 -25.89 45.89
C ASN A 369 -32.65 -25.45 44.61
N ASN A 370 -31.32 -25.35 44.72
CA ASN A 370 -30.29 -25.47 43.67
C ASN A 370 -30.56 -24.95 42.24
N VAL A 371 -30.07 -23.74 41.95
CA VAL A 371 -29.30 -23.50 40.71
C VAL A 371 -28.01 -22.75 41.06
N THR A 372 -26.92 -23.49 41.20
CA THR A 372 -25.56 -22.95 41.25
C THR A 372 -24.97 -22.97 39.83
N ALA A 373 -24.99 -21.82 39.15
CA ALA A 373 -24.23 -21.61 37.92
C ALA A 373 -23.87 -20.12 37.84
N VAL A 374 -22.58 -19.80 37.90
CA VAL A 374 -22.07 -18.43 37.70
C VAL A 374 -21.45 -18.36 36.31
N HIS A 375 -22.00 -17.51 35.47
CA HIS A 375 -21.37 -16.93 34.28
C HIS A 375 -21.97 -15.54 34.02
#